data_AF-F0Z7R5-F1
#
_entry.id   AF-F0Z7R5-F1
#
_cell.length_a   1.000
_cell.length_b   1.000
_cell.length_c   1.000
_cell.angle_alpha   90.00
_cell.angle_beta   90.00
_cell.angle_gamma   90.00
#
_symmetry.space_group_name_H-M   'P 1'
#
loop_
_entity.id
_entity.type
_entity.pdbx_description
1 polymer ?
#
loop_
_entity_poly.entity_id
_entity_poly.type
_entity_poly.pdbx_seq_one_letter_code
_entity_poly.pdbx_strand_id
1 'polypeptide(L)'
;MSSPPIIEQQEKCLDLLKEFKKGIDQQVNNFLNNNNNYDNDKQNLFELLFKLRDTQGNLELMVDDVYLKPIREIKDNVSKYDIQIEDILYEKSMLESEINDLQNLNFDLNDPKLGISSLSNFLKDKTPQQIEQFNSKPIEIQNVERLEWEIYQRKLKSNKLEKLEKLKIKLNQENQRVLGDLEFFENKLKSGLDIKKSIEPFQKFITELPTKNPIDHRNTPILVDAPQPIYILYHELAYFKEFFLYDSFDIELLIMDKEKQDSINSNLVHRSLILPSKIYISLDIKKNSNNFKIEFYYYPNLKIVTVLPLLNDSFENGQKLLENLDKTDTGLITPNLSNNFISKNYGKDSFNLDDLKLYGRPYKWAQFITGLSFLPEITQENMKDKNFHIHDFKPKTSHKILFDIINSL
;
A
#
# COMPACT_ATOMS: atom_id res chain seq x y z
N MET A 1 -87.13 51.22 9.50
CA MET A 1 -86.59 50.69 10.78
C MET A 1 -86.75 51.79 11.79
N SER A 2 -87.29 51.44 12.97
CA SER A 2 -87.66 52.38 14.04
C SER A 2 -86.59 53.43 14.29
N SER A 3 -87.00 54.67 14.58
CA SER A 3 -86.10 55.70 15.12
C SER A 3 -85.23 55.05 16.21
N PRO A 4 -83.89 55.16 16.14
CA PRO A 4 -83.05 54.51 17.11
C PRO A 4 -83.46 55.02 18.50
N PRO A 5 -83.62 54.12 19.48
CA PRO A 5 -84.22 54.43 20.78
C PRO A 5 -83.49 55.56 21.54
N ILE A 6 -82.27 55.87 21.11
CA ILE A 6 -81.43 56.98 21.58
C ILE A 6 -81.95 58.35 21.14
N ILE A 7 -82.38 58.53 19.89
CA ILE A 7 -82.88 59.84 19.42
C ILE A 7 -84.15 60.20 20.20
N GLU A 8 -85.01 59.21 20.44
CA GLU A 8 -86.23 59.39 21.23
C GLU A 8 -85.91 59.70 22.72
N GLN A 9 -84.87 59.09 23.29
CA GLN A 9 -84.41 59.43 24.65
C GLN A 9 -83.69 60.79 24.71
N GLN A 10 -82.96 61.19 23.66
CA GLN A 10 -82.32 62.51 23.55
C GLN A 10 -83.37 63.62 23.49
N GLU A 11 -84.43 63.41 22.72
CA GLU A 11 -85.59 64.30 22.67
C GLU A 11 -86.29 64.37 24.03
N LYS A 12 -86.49 63.24 24.72
CA LYS A 12 -87.04 63.22 26.09
C LYS A 12 -86.17 63.96 27.10
N CYS A 13 -84.83 63.82 27.06
CA CYS A 13 -83.93 64.59 27.91
C CYS A 13 -83.97 66.10 27.58
N LEU A 14 -84.01 66.45 26.29
CA LEU A 14 -84.13 67.85 25.83
C LEU A 14 -85.44 68.48 26.29
N ASP A 15 -86.55 67.75 26.25
CA ASP A 15 -87.84 68.26 26.68
C ASP A 15 -87.94 68.36 28.20
N LEU A 16 -87.41 67.39 28.94
CA LEU A 16 -87.26 67.49 30.40
C LEU A 16 -86.35 68.66 30.82
N LEU A 17 -85.29 68.97 30.04
CA LEU A 17 -84.41 70.12 30.29
C LEU A 17 -85.16 71.44 30.08
N LYS A 18 -86.00 71.52 29.05
CA LYS A 18 -86.86 72.68 28.80
C LYS A 18 -87.91 72.85 29.89
N GLU A 19 -88.51 71.76 30.37
CA GLU A 19 -89.48 71.78 31.48
C GLU A 19 -88.85 72.19 32.80
N PHE A 20 -87.68 71.63 33.12
CA PHE A 20 -86.91 72.02 34.30
C PHE A 20 -86.52 73.50 34.25
N LYS A 21 -86.05 73.99 33.09
CA LYS A 21 -85.75 75.41 32.87
C LYS A 21 -86.98 76.31 33.07
N LYS A 22 -88.14 75.93 32.50
CA LYS A 22 -89.41 76.65 32.74
C LYS A 22 -89.81 76.63 34.23
N GLY A 23 -89.57 75.52 34.93
CA GLY A 23 -89.81 75.40 36.37
C GLY A 23 -88.91 76.33 37.20
N ILE A 24 -87.63 76.48 36.85
CA ILE A 24 -86.73 77.47 37.45
C ILE A 24 -87.24 78.89 37.18
N ASP A 25 -87.57 79.20 35.93
CA ASP A 25 -88.06 80.53 35.53
C ASP A 25 -89.36 80.88 36.28
N GLN A 26 -90.24 79.90 36.52
CA GLN A 26 -91.46 80.05 37.33
C GLN A 26 -91.15 80.25 38.81
N GLN A 27 -90.20 79.53 39.40
CA GLN A 27 -89.76 79.75 40.78
C GLN A 27 -89.14 81.13 40.98
N VAL A 28 -88.30 81.59 40.04
CA VAL A 28 -87.68 82.92 40.09
C VAL A 28 -88.75 84.02 40.02
N ASN A 29 -89.76 83.85 39.17
CA ASN A 29 -90.89 84.78 39.07
C ASN A 29 -91.81 84.75 40.30
N ASN A 30 -92.04 83.59 40.91
CA ASN A 30 -92.76 83.46 42.18
C ASN A 30 -91.96 84.05 43.34
N PHE A 31 -90.61 84.02 43.26
CA PHE A 31 -89.72 84.64 44.25
C PHE A 31 -89.86 86.17 44.30
N LEU A 32 -90.08 86.78 43.14
CA LEU A 32 -90.28 88.22 43.01
C LEU A 32 -91.67 88.68 43.47
N ASN A 33 -92.67 87.79 43.52
CA ASN A 33 -94.07 88.12 43.76
C ASN A 33 -94.60 87.76 45.18
N ASN A 34 -93.75 87.32 46.12
CA ASN A 34 -94.10 86.99 47.52
C ASN A 34 -95.30 86.03 47.69
N ASN A 35 -95.32 84.90 46.96
CA ASN A 35 -96.30 83.82 47.18
C ASN A 35 -95.70 82.64 47.97
N ASN A 36 -96.39 82.19 49.03
CA ASN A 36 -95.91 81.24 50.04
C ASN A 36 -95.92 79.74 49.63
N ASN A 37 -95.65 79.38 48.36
CA ASN A 37 -95.72 77.98 47.89
C ASN A 37 -94.37 77.33 47.54
N TYR A 38 -93.29 77.80 48.17
CA TYR A 38 -91.90 77.44 47.83
C TYR A 38 -91.51 75.98 48.02
N ASP A 39 -92.04 75.31 49.04
CA ASP A 39 -91.58 73.94 49.39
C ASP A 39 -92.08 72.90 48.39
N ASN A 40 -93.30 73.07 47.85
CA ASN A 40 -93.86 72.17 46.85
C ASN A 40 -93.17 72.34 45.48
N ASP A 41 -92.87 73.58 45.10
CA ASP A 41 -92.15 73.85 43.85
C ASP A 41 -90.71 73.32 43.90
N LYS A 42 -90.02 73.40 45.05
CA LYS A 42 -88.68 72.83 45.22
C LYS A 42 -88.71 71.31 45.08
N GLN A 43 -89.69 70.64 45.68
CA GLN A 43 -89.82 69.18 45.56
C GLN A 43 -90.05 68.75 44.11
N ASN A 44 -90.89 69.47 43.35
CA ASN A 44 -91.10 69.21 41.92
C ASN A 44 -89.83 69.41 41.07
N LEU A 45 -89.04 70.46 41.35
CA LEU A 45 -87.75 70.68 40.67
C LEU A 45 -86.71 69.62 41.02
N PHE A 46 -86.65 69.16 42.27
CA PHE A 46 -85.80 68.03 42.65
C PHE A 46 -86.24 66.75 41.94
N GLU A 47 -87.54 66.48 41.84
CA GLU A 47 -88.05 65.32 41.11
C GLU A 47 -87.72 65.39 39.61
N LEU A 48 -87.83 66.57 38.99
CA LEU A 48 -87.39 66.82 37.62
C LEU A 48 -85.87 66.66 37.44
N LEU A 49 -85.06 67.09 38.41
CA LEU A 49 -83.60 66.88 38.42
C LEU A 49 -83.25 65.40 38.50
N PHE A 50 -83.92 64.63 39.36
CA PHE A 50 -83.73 63.19 39.45
C PHE A 50 -84.13 62.51 38.14
N LYS A 51 -85.29 62.84 37.57
CA LYS A 51 -85.72 62.33 36.26
C LYS A 51 -84.75 62.70 35.13
N LEU A 52 -84.22 63.92 35.14
CA LEU A 52 -83.20 64.34 34.17
C LEU A 52 -81.89 63.56 34.33
N ARG A 53 -81.43 63.39 35.57
CA ARG A 53 -80.23 62.62 35.86
C ARG A 53 -80.38 61.15 35.46
N ASP A 54 -81.54 60.55 35.72
CA ASP A 54 -81.83 59.17 35.38
C ASP A 54 -81.93 58.99 33.86
N THR A 55 -82.57 59.92 33.15
CA THR A 55 -82.67 59.87 31.68
C THR A 55 -81.33 60.15 31.00
N GLN A 56 -80.51 61.05 31.53
CA GLN A 56 -79.13 61.24 31.06
C GLN A 56 -78.27 60.00 31.29
N GLY A 57 -78.35 59.37 32.47
CA GLY A 57 -77.64 58.12 32.76
C GLY A 57 -78.06 56.99 31.82
N ASN A 58 -79.37 56.89 31.51
CA ASN A 58 -79.88 55.93 30.55
C ASN A 58 -79.37 56.20 29.12
N LEU A 59 -79.29 57.47 28.71
CA LEU A 59 -78.72 57.86 27.43
C LEU A 59 -77.23 57.50 27.30
N GLU A 60 -76.44 57.79 28.34
CA GLU A 60 -75.02 57.45 28.37
C GLU A 60 -74.82 55.92 28.24
N LEU A 61 -75.59 55.14 29.00
CA LEU A 61 -75.59 53.68 28.90
C LEU A 61 -75.99 53.18 27.50
N MET A 62 -77.00 53.79 26.89
CA MET A 62 -77.43 53.42 25.55
C MET A 62 -76.39 53.79 24.48
N VAL A 63 -75.71 54.93 24.60
CA VAL A 63 -74.63 55.33 23.68
C VAL A 63 -73.45 54.37 23.81
N ASP A 64 -73.09 53.99 25.03
CA ASP A 64 -72.06 52.99 25.30
C ASP A 64 -72.43 51.64 24.67
N ASP A 65 -73.68 51.19 24.84
CA ASP A 65 -74.15 49.88 24.38
C ASP A 65 -74.36 49.80 22.86
N VAL A 66 -74.92 50.83 22.24
CA VAL A 66 -75.31 50.79 20.82
C VAL A 66 -74.16 51.16 19.89
N TYR A 67 -73.28 52.09 20.29
CA TYR A 67 -72.23 52.58 19.41
C TYR A 67 -70.84 52.17 19.85
N LEU A 68 -70.50 52.33 21.14
CA LEU A 68 -69.13 52.11 21.58
C LEU A 68 -68.80 50.63 21.74
N LYS A 69 -69.73 49.78 22.20
CA LYS A 69 -69.52 48.33 22.29
C LYS A 69 -69.26 47.67 20.92
N PRO A 70 -70.10 47.85 19.88
CA PRO A 70 -69.84 47.23 18.57
C PRO A 70 -68.54 47.73 17.94
N ILE A 71 -68.20 49.01 18.10
CA ILE A 71 -66.93 49.56 17.61
C ILE A 71 -65.74 48.93 18.34
N ARG A 72 -65.83 48.73 19.66
CA ARG A 72 -64.79 48.01 20.43
C ARG A 72 -64.67 46.56 19.98
N GLU A 73 -65.78 45.86 19.78
CA GLU A 73 -65.77 44.47 19.28
C GLU A 73 -65.14 44.35 17.89
N ILE A 74 -65.45 45.27 16.97
CA ILE A 74 -64.81 45.31 15.65
C ILE A 74 -63.31 45.57 15.80
N LYS A 75 -62.92 46.56 16.61
CA LYS A 75 -61.50 46.86 16.88
C LYS A 75 -60.74 45.69 17.49
N ASP A 76 -61.37 44.96 18.40
CA ASP A 76 -60.79 43.77 19.03
C ASP A 76 -60.63 42.64 18.02
N ASN A 77 -61.58 42.48 17.10
CA ASN A 77 -61.47 41.50 16.02
C ASN A 77 -60.38 41.88 15.00
N VAL A 78 -60.26 43.16 14.62
CA VAL A 78 -59.14 43.64 13.79
C VAL A 78 -57.81 43.36 14.48
N SER A 79 -57.68 43.68 15.77
CA SER A 79 -56.45 43.43 16.54
C SER A 79 -56.10 41.92 16.58
N LYS A 80 -57.11 41.03 16.66
CA LYS A 80 -56.86 39.58 16.58
C LYS A 80 -56.32 39.16 15.21
N TYR A 81 -56.85 39.72 14.12
CA TYR A 81 -56.35 39.42 12.79
C TYR A 81 -54.95 40.00 12.56
N ASP A 82 -54.64 41.18 13.11
CA ASP A 82 -53.31 41.76 13.05
C ASP A 82 -52.28 40.86 13.75
N ILE A 83 -52.60 40.32 14.93
CA ILE A 83 -51.75 39.35 15.64
C ILE A 83 -51.52 38.09 14.78
N GLN A 84 -52.58 37.55 14.16
CA GLN A 84 -52.45 36.38 13.28
C GLN A 84 -51.57 36.68 12.05
N ILE A 85 -51.66 37.89 11.50
CA ILE A 85 -50.81 38.32 10.39
C ILE A 85 -49.36 38.45 10.85
N GLU A 86 -49.11 39.03 12.02
CA GLU A 86 -47.76 39.12 12.61
C GLU A 86 -47.15 37.73 12.84
N ASP A 87 -47.92 36.78 13.37
CA ASP A 87 -47.48 35.39 13.56
C ASP A 87 -47.07 34.73 12.23
N ILE A 88 -47.91 34.88 11.19
CA ILE A 88 -47.63 34.33 9.85
C ILE A 88 -46.41 35.02 9.21
N LEU A 89 -46.27 36.34 9.37
CA LEU A 89 -45.11 37.09 8.87
C LEU A 89 -43.82 36.64 9.53
N TYR A 90 -43.87 36.39 10.84
CA TYR A 90 -42.74 35.84 11.57
C TYR A 90 -42.38 34.45 11.04
N GLU A 91 -43.36 33.54 10.92
CA GLU A 91 -43.15 32.19 10.40
C GLU A 91 -42.54 32.21 8.99
N LYS A 92 -43.06 33.06 8.11
CA LYS A 92 -42.49 33.27 6.78
C LYS A 92 -41.02 33.71 6.85
N SER A 93 -40.70 34.71 7.68
CA SER A 93 -39.32 35.22 7.79
C SER A 93 -38.37 34.15 8.32
N MET A 94 -38.84 33.31 9.24
CA MET A 94 -38.06 32.24 9.82
C MET A 94 -37.79 31.13 8.79
N LEU A 95 -38.82 30.72 8.05
CA LEU A 95 -38.66 29.77 6.95
C LEU A 95 -37.75 30.29 5.84
N GLU A 96 -37.83 31.59 5.51
CA GLU A 96 -36.91 32.20 4.54
C GLU A 96 -35.46 32.21 5.06
N SER A 97 -35.24 32.48 6.35
CA SER A 97 -33.92 32.36 6.97
C SER A 97 -33.41 30.93 6.91
N GLU A 98 -34.25 29.95 7.26
CA GLU A 98 -33.88 28.54 7.25
C GLU A 98 -33.56 28.04 5.83
N ILE A 99 -34.34 28.46 4.83
CA ILE A 99 -34.04 28.15 3.42
C ILE A 99 -32.71 28.77 3.00
N ASN A 100 -32.44 30.02 3.37
CA ASN A 100 -31.16 30.66 3.07
C ASN A 100 -29.99 29.93 3.75
N ASP A 101 -30.15 29.53 5.01
CA ASP A 101 -29.16 28.75 5.73
C ASP A 101 -28.91 27.39 5.05
N LEU A 102 -29.97 26.72 4.59
CA LEU A 102 -29.88 25.46 3.84
C LEU A 102 -29.25 25.64 2.45
N GLN A 103 -29.52 26.75 1.75
CA GLN A 103 -28.89 27.05 0.46
C GLN A 103 -27.40 27.38 0.61
N ASN A 104 -27.00 27.94 1.75
CA ASN A 104 -25.60 28.22 2.05
C ASN A 104 -24.79 26.95 2.37
N LEU A 105 -25.44 25.81 2.64
CA LEU A 105 -24.79 24.50 2.75
C LEU A 105 -24.44 23.95 1.36
N ASN A 106 -23.63 24.67 0.60
CA ASN A 106 -23.06 24.14 -0.64
C ASN A 106 -21.87 23.24 -0.34
N PHE A 107 -22.07 21.94 -0.54
CA PHE A 107 -21.00 20.95 -0.47
C PHE A 107 -20.17 21.00 -1.77
N ASP A 108 -19.04 21.71 -1.73
CA ASP A 108 -18.09 21.78 -2.85
C ASP A 108 -16.99 20.72 -2.70
N LEU A 109 -16.96 19.74 -3.61
CA LEU A 109 -15.92 18.71 -3.69
C LEU A 109 -14.55 19.24 -4.11
N ASN A 110 -14.48 20.50 -4.52
CA ASN A 110 -13.22 21.16 -4.81
C ASN A 110 -12.62 21.86 -3.59
N ASP A 111 -13.28 21.80 -2.42
CA ASP A 111 -12.68 22.31 -1.19
C ASP A 111 -11.38 21.53 -0.88
N PRO A 112 -10.21 22.20 -0.88
CA PRO A 112 -8.93 21.57 -0.59
C PRO A 112 -8.87 20.94 0.80
N LYS A 113 -9.73 21.36 1.75
CA LYS A 113 -9.85 20.72 3.07
C LYS A 113 -10.33 19.28 3.00
N LEU A 114 -11.10 18.92 1.96
CA LEU A 114 -11.59 17.55 1.79
C LEU A 114 -10.49 16.59 1.31
N GLY A 115 -9.37 17.12 0.79
CA GLY A 115 -8.23 16.30 0.32
C GLY A 115 -8.60 15.34 -0.80
N ILE A 116 -9.63 15.67 -1.59
CA ILE A 116 -10.17 14.84 -2.66
C ILE A 116 -9.30 15.00 -3.91
N SER A 117 -9.12 13.91 -4.64
CA SER A 117 -8.33 13.93 -5.89
C SER A 117 -9.00 14.82 -6.94
N SER A 118 -8.22 15.65 -7.64
CA SER A 118 -8.75 16.57 -8.65
C SER A 118 -9.42 15.83 -9.82
N LEU A 119 -10.40 16.47 -10.47
CA LEU A 119 -11.12 15.91 -11.63
C LEU A 119 -10.16 15.42 -12.73
N SER A 120 -9.08 16.16 -12.96
CA SER A 120 -8.04 15.80 -13.93
C SER A 120 -7.38 14.44 -13.66
N ASN A 121 -7.19 14.06 -12.40
CA ASN A 121 -6.59 12.78 -12.03
C ASN A 121 -7.58 11.63 -12.14
N PHE A 122 -8.86 11.87 -11.88
CA PHE A 122 -9.93 10.90 -12.09
C PHE A 122 -10.11 10.56 -13.59
N LEU A 123 -10.02 11.56 -14.47
CA LEU A 123 -10.21 11.36 -15.92
C LEU A 123 -9.02 10.66 -16.60
N LYS A 124 -7.80 10.72 -16.03
CA LYS A 124 -6.61 10.05 -16.60
C LYS A 124 -6.73 8.53 -16.65
N ASP A 125 -7.43 7.95 -15.68
CA ASP A 125 -7.55 6.49 -15.56
C ASP A 125 -8.75 5.92 -16.33
N LYS A 126 -9.58 6.77 -16.97
CA LYS A 126 -10.82 6.37 -17.66
C LYS A 126 -10.69 6.40 -19.19
N THR A 127 -11.43 5.52 -19.86
CA THR A 127 -11.51 5.51 -21.33
C THR A 127 -12.40 6.65 -21.86
N PRO A 128 -12.23 7.10 -23.11
CA PRO A 128 -13.03 8.18 -23.69
C PRO A 128 -14.55 7.96 -23.60
N GLN A 129 -15.00 6.72 -23.79
CA GLN A 129 -16.43 6.34 -23.68
C GLN A 129 -16.98 6.47 -22.25
N GLN A 130 -16.15 6.20 -21.23
CA GLN A 130 -16.53 6.36 -19.83
C GLN A 130 -16.59 7.84 -19.42
N ILE A 131 -15.82 8.70 -20.09
CA ILE A 131 -15.84 10.15 -19.87
C ILE A 131 -17.12 10.75 -20.46
N GLU A 132 -17.54 10.32 -21.64
CA GLU A 132 -18.80 10.76 -22.25
C GLU A 132 -20.02 10.35 -21.41
N GLN A 133 -20.05 9.10 -20.92
CA GLN A 133 -21.10 8.63 -20.00
C GLN A 133 -21.08 9.32 -18.64
N PHE A 134 -19.92 9.79 -18.17
CA PHE A 134 -19.80 10.54 -16.93
C PHE A 134 -20.35 11.95 -17.09
N ASN A 135 -19.97 12.65 -18.18
CA ASN A 135 -20.42 14.01 -18.46
C ASN A 135 -21.92 14.11 -18.76
N SER A 136 -22.55 13.02 -19.24
CA SER A 136 -23.99 13.00 -19.49
C SER A 136 -24.86 12.92 -18.22
N LYS A 137 -24.26 12.63 -17.06
CA LYS A 137 -24.99 12.42 -15.79
C LYS A 137 -25.18 13.74 -15.03
N PRO A 138 -26.21 13.85 -14.18
CA PRO A 138 -26.35 14.94 -13.20
C PRO A 138 -25.11 15.11 -12.31
N ILE A 139 -24.86 16.34 -11.85
CA ILE A 139 -23.66 16.70 -11.08
C ILE A 139 -23.53 15.89 -9.78
N GLU A 140 -24.65 15.55 -9.14
CA GLU A 140 -24.72 14.78 -7.90
C GLU A 140 -24.21 13.35 -8.10
N ILE A 141 -24.56 12.74 -9.25
CA ILE A 141 -24.14 11.38 -9.59
C ILE A 141 -22.67 11.37 -9.99
N GLN A 142 -22.21 12.40 -10.72
CA GLN A 142 -20.79 12.58 -11.02
C GLN A 142 -19.94 12.67 -9.74
N ASN A 143 -20.45 13.40 -8.75
CA ASN A 143 -19.85 13.60 -7.44
C ASN A 143 -19.73 12.27 -6.67
N VAL A 144 -20.80 11.47 -6.65
CA VAL A 144 -20.79 10.14 -6.02
C VAL A 144 -19.78 9.21 -6.71
N GLU A 145 -19.77 9.14 -8.04
CA GLU A 145 -18.82 8.28 -8.77
C GLU A 145 -17.36 8.68 -8.53
N ARG A 146 -17.08 9.97 -8.37
CA ARG A 146 -15.75 10.48 -8.02
C ARG A 146 -15.36 10.02 -6.61
N LEU A 147 -16.28 10.09 -5.65
CA LEU A 147 -16.05 9.64 -4.28
C LEU A 147 -15.86 8.11 -4.19
N GLU A 148 -16.66 7.33 -4.91
CA GLU A 148 -16.54 5.87 -4.97
C GLU A 148 -15.18 5.44 -5.54
N TRP A 149 -14.76 6.08 -6.63
CA TRP A 149 -13.44 5.85 -7.21
C TRP A 149 -12.32 6.20 -6.22
N GLU A 150 -12.44 7.32 -5.51
CA GLU A 150 -11.42 7.70 -4.53
C GLU A 150 -11.35 6.71 -3.35
N ILE A 151 -12.50 6.28 -2.83
CA ILE A 151 -12.57 5.24 -1.80
C ILE A 151 -11.89 3.96 -2.30
N TYR A 152 -12.16 3.56 -3.54
CA TYR A 152 -11.54 2.39 -4.16
C TYR A 152 -10.01 2.54 -4.25
N GLN A 153 -9.51 3.69 -4.71
CA GLN A 153 -8.08 3.96 -4.79
C GLN A 153 -7.40 3.97 -3.41
N ARG A 154 -8.05 4.57 -2.40
CA ARG A 154 -7.54 4.56 -1.01
C ARG A 154 -7.48 3.14 -0.45
N LYS A 155 -8.46 2.28 -0.74
CA LYS A 155 -8.43 0.85 -0.37
C LYS A 155 -7.27 0.11 -1.05
N LEU A 156 -7.04 0.31 -2.35
CA LEU A 156 -5.91 -0.29 -3.06
C LEU A 156 -4.56 0.15 -2.48
N LYS A 157 -4.40 1.45 -2.22
CA LYS A 157 -3.19 1.99 -1.59
C LYS A 157 -2.97 1.44 -0.19
N SER A 158 -4.03 1.34 0.61
CA SER A 158 -3.98 0.73 1.95
C SER A 158 -3.50 -0.72 1.89
N ASN A 159 -4.08 -1.53 1.00
CA ASN A 159 -3.65 -2.93 0.79
C ASN A 159 -2.18 -3.03 0.34
N LYS A 160 -1.72 -2.12 -0.51
CA LYS A 160 -0.31 -2.07 -0.94
C LYS A 160 0.60 -1.70 0.23
N LEU A 161 0.20 -0.75 1.06
CA LEU A 161 0.93 -0.32 2.25
C LEU A 161 1.05 -1.48 3.25
N GLU A 162 -0.05 -2.21 3.53
CA GLU A 162 -0.03 -3.37 4.42
C GLU A 162 0.93 -4.48 3.91
N LYS A 163 0.95 -4.73 2.60
CA LYS A 163 1.91 -5.65 1.99
C LYS A 163 3.36 -5.19 2.18
N LEU A 164 3.62 -3.89 2.01
CA LEU A 164 4.96 -3.31 2.19
C LEU A 164 5.41 -3.36 3.66
N GLU A 165 4.52 -3.10 4.61
CA GLU A 165 4.82 -3.22 6.04
C GLU A 165 5.15 -4.68 6.42
N LYS A 166 4.38 -5.65 5.93
CA LYS A 166 4.67 -7.07 6.12
C LYS A 166 6.05 -7.45 5.55
N LEU A 167 6.42 -6.92 4.38
CA LEU A 167 7.75 -7.16 3.80
C LEU A 167 8.87 -6.50 4.62
N LYS A 168 8.65 -5.26 5.09
CA LYS A 168 9.62 -4.55 5.95
C LYS A 168 9.89 -5.30 7.25
N ILE A 169 8.85 -5.84 7.89
CA ILE A 169 8.99 -6.64 9.11
C ILE A 169 9.80 -7.90 8.83
N LYS A 170 9.49 -8.63 7.74
CA LYS A 170 10.24 -9.83 7.34
C LYS A 170 11.73 -9.52 7.10
N LEU A 171 12.03 -8.48 6.33
CA LEU A 171 13.41 -8.07 6.06
C LEU A 171 14.17 -7.68 7.32
N ASN A 172 13.52 -6.96 8.25
CA ASN A 172 14.15 -6.62 9.53
C ASN A 172 14.45 -7.86 10.38
N GLN A 173 13.55 -8.85 10.40
CA GLN A 173 13.78 -10.12 11.08
C GLN A 173 14.93 -10.91 10.45
N GLU A 174 15.00 -10.96 9.12
CA GLU A 174 16.12 -11.59 8.40
C GLU A 174 17.45 -10.88 8.69
N ASN A 175 17.48 -9.55 8.65
CA ASN A 175 18.68 -8.78 9.00
C ASN A 175 19.14 -9.05 10.43
N GLN A 176 18.22 -9.11 11.40
CA GLN A 176 18.56 -9.44 12.78
C GLN A 176 19.13 -10.86 12.91
N ARG A 177 18.58 -11.84 12.18
CA ARG A 177 19.13 -13.21 12.15
C ARG A 177 20.54 -13.23 11.57
N VAL A 178 20.76 -12.59 10.42
CA VAL A 178 22.08 -12.54 9.76
C VAL A 178 23.11 -11.86 10.66
N LEU A 179 22.74 -10.78 11.34
CA LEU A 179 23.63 -10.12 12.31
C LEU A 179 23.98 -11.05 13.49
N GLY A 180 22.98 -11.76 14.03
CA GLY A 180 23.22 -12.74 15.10
C GLY A 180 24.12 -13.90 14.65
N ASP A 181 23.92 -14.42 13.43
CA ASP A 181 24.77 -15.47 12.84
C ASP A 181 26.21 -14.97 12.62
N LEU A 182 26.37 -13.71 12.20
CA LEU A 182 27.68 -13.08 12.01
C LEU A 182 28.40 -12.88 13.34
N GLU A 183 27.72 -12.36 14.36
CA GLU A 183 28.26 -12.24 15.72
C GLU A 183 28.64 -13.61 16.28
N PHE A 184 27.79 -14.62 16.07
CA PHE A 184 28.09 -15.99 16.47
C PHE A 184 29.35 -16.53 15.76
N PHE A 185 29.46 -16.30 14.46
CA PHE A 185 30.64 -16.70 13.68
C PHE A 185 31.90 -15.97 14.13
N GLU A 186 31.84 -14.65 14.34
CA GLU A 186 32.96 -13.84 14.85
C GLU A 186 33.39 -14.31 16.24
N ASN A 187 32.44 -14.57 17.13
CA ASN A 187 32.71 -15.13 18.44
C ASN A 187 33.33 -16.52 18.34
N LYS A 188 32.89 -17.36 17.39
CA LYS A 188 33.48 -18.68 17.14
C LYS A 188 34.90 -18.59 16.57
N LEU A 189 35.19 -17.60 15.72
CA LEU A 189 36.56 -17.31 15.27
C LEU A 189 37.45 -16.87 16.44
N LYS A 190 36.95 -15.98 17.31
CA LYS A 190 37.68 -15.49 18.48
C LYS A 190 37.89 -16.55 19.57
N SER A 191 36.91 -17.44 19.78
CA SER A 191 36.90 -18.40 20.90
C SER A 191 37.29 -19.84 20.52
N GLY A 192 36.93 -20.30 19.33
CA GLY A 192 37.12 -21.69 18.89
C GLY A 192 38.37 -21.92 18.05
N LEU A 193 39.06 -20.86 17.64
CA LEU A 193 40.18 -20.91 16.71
C LEU A 193 41.37 -20.13 17.26
N ASP A 194 42.05 -20.75 18.23
CA ASP A 194 43.48 -20.54 18.49
C ASP A 194 44.33 -20.98 17.27
N ILE A 195 43.82 -20.90 16.02
CA ILE A 195 44.53 -21.16 14.76
C ILE A 195 45.87 -20.47 14.81
N LYS A 196 45.90 -19.22 15.25
CA LYS A 196 47.14 -18.47 15.30
C LYS A 196 48.17 -19.16 16.18
N LYS A 197 47.79 -19.64 17.37
CA LYS A 197 48.68 -20.42 18.26
C LYS A 197 48.97 -21.83 17.73
N SER A 198 48.00 -22.49 17.10
CA SER A 198 48.15 -23.83 16.52
C SER A 198 49.02 -23.84 15.26
N ILE A 199 48.99 -22.77 14.46
CA ILE A 199 49.78 -22.58 13.24
C ILE A 199 51.14 -21.95 13.56
N GLU A 200 51.29 -21.18 14.65
CA GLU A 200 52.55 -20.55 15.07
C GLU A 200 53.80 -21.46 14.99
N PRO A 201 53.79 -22.71 15.50
CA PRO A 201 54.95 -23.59 15.38
C PRO A 201 55.25 -24.02 13.94
N PHE A 202 54.23 -24.18 13.09
CA PHE A 202 54.36 -24.57 11.69
C PHE A 202 54.67 -23.40 10.76
N GLN A 203 54.24 -22.19 11.12
CA GLN A 203 54.39 -20.98 10.31
C GLN A 203 55.86 -20.67 10.04
N LYS A 204 56.74 -20.88 11.04
CA LYS A 204 58.19 -20.71 10.90
C LYS A 204 58.82 -21.63 9.85
N PHE A 205 58.18 -22.77 9.54
CA PHE A 205 58.62 -23.71 8.51
C PHE A 205 57.95 -23.46 7.16
N ILE A 206 56.87 -22.66 7.11
CA ILE A 206 56.09 -22.34 5.91
C ILE A 206 56.38 -20.92 5.39
N THR A 207 57.09 -20.10 6.18
CA THR A 207 57.28 -18.64 5.99
C THR A 207 57.93 -18.18 4.68
N GLU A 208 58.42 -19.09 3.84
CA GLU A 208 59.01 -18.77 2.53
C GLU A 208 58.17 -19.24 1.33
N LEU A 209 56.85 -19.08 1.38
CA LEU A 209 56.05 -19.00 0.16
C LEU A 209 55.41 -17.62 0.06
N PRO A 210 56.19 -16.57 -0.26
CA PRO A 210 55.61 -15.30 -0.66
C PRO A 210 54.96 -15.56 -2.01
N THR A 211 53.64 -15.72 -2.02
CA THR A 211 52.91 -15.31 -3.21
C THR A 211 53.28 -13.85 -3.44
N LYS A 212 53.93 -13.57 -4.57
CA LYS A 212 54.42 -12.22 -4.92
C LYS A 212 53.27 -11.23 -4.97
N ASN A 213 52.06 -11.72 -5.24
CA ASN A 213 50.82 -10.97 -5.18
C ASN A 213 49.74 -11.80 -4.47
N PRO A 214 49.44 -11.57 -3.18
CA PRO A 214 48.24 -12.16 -2.58
C PRO A 214 47.02 -11.76 -3.42
N ILE A 215 46.10 -12.70 -3.63
CA ILE A 215 44.85 -12.45 -4.36
C ILE A 215 44.08 -11.37 -3.60
N ASP A 216 44.17 -10.13 -4.07
CA ASP A 216 43.44 -9.02 -3.48
C ASP A 216 41.98 -9.09 -3.94
N HIS A 217 41.09 -9.45 -3.02
CA HIS A 217 39.65 -9.48 -3.27
C HIS A 217 39.11 -8.11 -3.72
N ARG A 218 39.85 -7.00 -3.53
CA ARG A 218 39.51 -5.68 -4.09
C ARG A 218 39.64 -5.62 -5.61
N ASN A 219 40.53 -6.41 -6.19
CA ASN A 219 40.74 -6.47 -7.64
C ASN A 219 39.74 -7.41 -8.34
N THR A 220 39.11 -8.32 -7.59
CA THR A 220 38.10 -9.26 -8.11
C THR A 220 36.87 -9.30 -7.19
N PRO A 221 36.02 -8.24 -7.16
CA PRO A 221 34.83 -8.21 -6.30
C PRO A 221 33.84 -9.34 -6.60
N ILE A 222 33.85 -9.82 -7.84
CA ILE A 222 33.02 -10.94 -8.34
C ILE A 222 33.28 -12.23 -7.56
N LEU A 223 34.50 -12.41 -7.03
CA LEU A 223 34.86 -13.60 -6.27
C LEU A 223 34.12 -13.71 -4.93
N VAL A 224 33.68 -12.58 -4.35
CA VAL A 224 32.91 -12.55 -3.09
C VAL A 224 31.54 -13.20 -3.28
N ASP A 225 30.94 -13.01 -4.46
CA ASP A 225 29.64 -13.57 -4.82
C ASP A 225 29.75 -14.98 -5.44
N ALA A 226 30.96 -15.52 -5.59
CA ALA A 226 31.19 -16.80 -6.23
C ALA A 226 30.74 -17.97 -5.35
N PRO A 227 30.12 -19.02 -5.92
CA PRO A 227 29.84 -20.25 -5.18
C PRO A 227 31.11 -20.89 -4.62
N GLN A 228 30.99 -21.54 -3.46
CA GLN A 228 32.13 -22.17 -2.78
C GLN A 228 33.02 -23.06 -3.69
N PRO A 229 32.48 -23.92 -4.58
CA PRO A 229 33.32 -24.74 -5.46
C PRO A 229 34.12 -23.92 -6.48
N ILE A 230 33.52 -22.85 -7.00
CA ILE A 230 34.17 -21.91 -7.94
C ILE A 230 35.22 -21.08 -7.20
N TYR A 231 34.93 -20.65 -5.97
CA TYR A 231 35.88 -19.95 -5.11
C TYR A 231 37.14 -20.79 -4.84
N ILE A 232 36.97 -22.06 -4.45
CA ILE A 232 38.09 -23.00 -4.21
C ILE A 232 38.90 -23.20 -5.49
N LEU A 233 38.22 -23.45 -6.61
CA LEU A 233 38.86 -23.65 -7.90
C LEU A 233 39.70 -22.44 -8.33
N TYR A 234 39.17 -21.22 -8.18
CA TYR A 234 39.91 -20.00 -8.53
C TYR A 234 41.21 -19.89 -7.73
N HIS A 235 41.15 -20.13 -6.42
CA HIS A 235 42.34 -20.10 -5.57
C HIS A 235 43.35 -21.19 -5.96
N GLU A 236 42.90 -22.44 -6.16
CA GLU A 236 43.78 -23.53 -6.62
C GLU A 236 44.45 -23.21 -7.96
N LEU A 237 43.71 -22.66 -8.94
CA LEU A 237 44.26 -22.29 -10.24
C LEU A 237 45.21 -21.09 -10.14
N ALA A 238 44.88 -20.08 -9.34
CA ALA A 238 45.72 -18.91 -9.14
C ALA A 238 47.06 -19.28 -8.48
N TYR A 239 47.02 -20.13 -7.45
CA TYR A 239 48.24 -20.67 -6.84
C TYR A 239 49.02 -21.54 -7.84
N PHE A 240 48.34 -22.39 -8.62
CA PHE A 240 49.00 -23.20 -9.62
C PHE A 240 49.72 -22.36 -10.69
N LYS A 241 49.08 -21.30 -11.19
CA LYS A 241 49.67 -20.33 -12.13
C LYS A 241 50.92 -19.68 -11.53
N GLU A 242 50.82 -19.22 -10.28
CA GLU A 242 51.92 -18.53 -9.61
C GLU A 242 53.09 -19.45 -9.25
N PHE A 243 52.86 -20.72 -8.91
CA PHE A 243 53.95 -21.62 -8.54
C PHE A 243 54.61 -22.30 -9.74
N PHE A 244 53.86 -22.63 -10.79
CA PHE A 244 54.35 -23.50 -11.85
C PHE A 244 54.46 -22.83 -13.22
N LEU A 245 53.55 -21.93 -13.60
CA LEU A 245 53.37 -21.53 -15.01
C LEU A 245 52.94 -20.06 -15.18
N TYR A 246 53.86 -19.15 -14.85
CA TYR A 246 53.60 -17.70 -14.85
C TYR A 246 53.00 -17.13 -16.16
N ASP A 247 53.43 -17.63 -17.34
CA ASP A 247 53.14 -16.97 -18.64
C ASP A 247 52.23 -17.76 -19.59
N SER A 248 52.02 -19.06 -19.39
CA SER A 248 51.22 -19.91 -20.32
C SER A 248 49.78 -20.16 -19.87
N PHE A 249 49.40 -19.61 -18.72
CA PHE A 249 48.12 -19.81 -18.06
C PHE A 249 47.43 -18.47 -17.85
N ASP A 250 46.25 -18.28 -18.43
CA ASP A 250 45.40 -17.13 -18.17
C ASP A 250 44.10 -17.61 -17.50
N ILE A 251 43.72 -16.94 -16.42
CA ILE A 251 42.54 -17.30 -15.61
C ILE A 251 41.64 -16.08 -15.61
N GLU A 252 40.41 -16.25 -16.08
CA GLU A 252 39.40 -15.21 -16.13
C GLU A 252 38.16 -15.65 -15.36
N LEU A 253 37.68 -14.77 -14.48
CA LEU A 253 36.41 -14.95 -13.76
C LEU A 253 35.33 -14.16 -14.51
N LEU A 254 34.36 -14.88 -15.07
CA LEU A 254 33.37 -14.30 -15.98
C LEU A 254 31.96 -14.42 -15.41
N ILE A 255 31.12 -13.43 -15.74
CA ILE A 255 29.68 -13.43 -15.42
C ILE A 255 28.92 -13.84 -16.67
N MET A 256 27.96 -14.74 -16.52
CA MET A 256 27.03 -15.11 -17.59
C MET A 256 26.02 -13.98 -17.84
N ASP A 257 25.97 -13.50 -19.08
CA ASP A 257 24.94 -12.57 -19.53
C ASP A 257 23.54 -13.22 -19.54
N LYS A 258 22.50 -12.43 -19.27
CA LYS A 258 21.10 -12.88 -19.27
C LYS A 258 20.67 -13.46 -20.62
N GLU A 259 21.21 -12.97 -21.74
CA GLU A 259 20.88 -13.45 -23.09
C GLU A 259 21.38 -14.87 -23.36
N LYS A 260 22.55 -15.25 -22.80
CA LYS A 260 23.02 -16.65 -22.85
C LYS A 260 22.13 -17.57 -22.01
N GLN A 261 21.62 -17.08 -20.86
CA GLN A 261 20.62 -17.80 -20.07
C GLN A 261 19.28 -17.97 -20.84
N ASP A 262 18.90 -16.99 -21.66
CA ASP A 262 17.66 -17.02 -22.44
C ASP A 262 17.70 -17.90 -23.69
N SER A 263 18.88 -18.12 -24.30
CA SER A 263 19.03 -19.05 -25.42
C SER A 263 18.73 -20.52 -25.06
N ILE A 264 18.87 -20.88 -23.77
CA ILE A 264 18.58 -22.21 -23.19
C ILE A 264 17.05 -22.39 -22.99
N ASN A 265 16.29 -21.28 -22.96
CA ASN A 265 14.94 -21.22 -22.38
C ASN A 265 13.80 -21.73 -23.26
N SER A 266 14.06 -22.19 -24.49
CA SER A 266 12.96 -22.43 -25.43
C SER A 266 12.15 -23.70 -25.18
N ASN A 267 12.62 -24.76 -24.48
CA ASN A 267 11.90 -26.05 -24.53
C ASN A 267 11.96 -27.05 -23.33
N LEU A 268 12.35 -26.68 -22.11
CA LEU A 268 12.48 -27.68 -21.02
C LEU A 268 11.60 -27.38 -19.80
N VAL A 269 10.84 -28.39 -19.35
CA VAL A 269 9.99 -28.40 -18.14
C VAL A 269 10.81 -28.23 -16.84
N HIS A 270 12.14 -28.41 -16.89
CA HIS A 270 13.04 -28.47 -15.74
C HIS A 270 13.83 -27.17 -15.46
N ARG A 271 13.26 -26.00 -15.83
CA ARG A 271 13.96 -24.69 -15.86
C ARG A 271 14.73 -24.31 -14.59
N SER A 272 14.26 -24.69 -13.40
CA SER A 272 14.93 -24.35 -12.15
C SER A 272 16.16 -25.23 -11.89
N LEU A 273 16.16 -26.51 -12.28
CA LEU A 273 17.22 -27.46 -11.92
C LEU A 273 18.50 -27.28 -12.76
N ILE A 274 18.36 -26.87 -14.02
CA ILE A 274 19.42 -26.83 -15.04
C ILE A 274 20.05 -25.42 -15.13
N LEU A 275 19.79 -24.54 -14.17
CA LEU A 275 20.37 -23.20 -14.22
C LEU A 275 21.80 -23.21 -13.63
N PRO A 276 22.84 -22.90 -14.40
CA PRO A 276 24.18 -22.72 -13.86
C PRO A 276 24.27 -21.46 -13.00
N SER A 277 25.31 -21.38 -12.16
CA SER A 277 25.67 -20.17 -11.43
C SER A 277 25.95 -19.03 -12.39
N LYS A 278 25.66 -17.80 -11.94
CA LYS A 278 25.94 -16.59 -12.71
C LYS A 278 27.43 -16.40 -12.99
N ILE A 279 28.29 -16.96 -12.13
CA ILE A 279 29.74 -16.85 -12.21
C ILE A 279 30.30 -18.18 -12.66
N TYR A 280 31.23 -18.14 -13.61
CA TYR A 280 31.98 -19.29 -14.11
C TYR A 280 33.45 -18.89 -14.29
N ILE A 281 34.33 -19.89 -14.28
CA ILE A 281 35.77 -19.66 -14.48
C ILE A 281 36.13 -20.11 -15.88
N SER A 282 36.86 -19.28 -16.60
CA SER A 282 37.51 -19.61 -17.86
C SER A 282 39.01 -19.72 -17.63
N LEU A 283 39.59 -20.83 -18.08
CA LEU A 283 41.02 -21.09 -18.02
C LEU A 283 41.54 -21.25 -19.45
N ASP A 284 42.44 -20.36 -19.86
CA ASP A 284 43.10 -20.40 -21.17
C ASP A 284 44.55 -20.88 -21.01
N ILE A 285 44.90 -21.94 -21.73
CA ILE A 285 46.21 -22.58 -21.72
C ILE A 285 46.81 -22.50 -23.11
N LYS A 286 47.95 -21.80 -23.25
CA LYS A 286 48.66 -21.65 -24.52
C LYS A 286 49.93 -22.48 -24.51
N LYS A 287 50.01 -23.50 -25.38
CA LYS A 287 51.20 -24.36 -25.50
C LYS A 287 51.42 -24.78 -26.95
N ASN A 288 52.64 -24.60 -27.46
CA ASN A 288 53.09 -25.11 -28.78
C ASN A 288 52.08 -24.88 -29.93
N SER A 289 51.55 -23.66 -30.08
CA SER A 289 50.51 -23.25 -31.07
C SER A 289 49.08 -23.74 -30.85
N ASN A 290 48.84 -24.61 -29.86
CA ASN A 290 47.48 -24.97 -29.44
C ASN A 290 46.99 -24.01 -28.35
N ASN A 291 45.77 -23.50 -28.52
CA ASN A 291 45.05 -22.77 -27.49
C ASN A 291 43.97 -23.70 -26.91
N PHE A 292 44.07 -24.01 -25.63
CA PHE A 292 43.11 -24.83 -24.93
C PHE A 292 42.38 -24.02 -23.88
N LYS A 293 41.09 -23.81 -24.09
CA LYS A 293 40.19 -23.10 -23.20
C LYS A 293 39.32 -24.09 -22.44
N ILE A 294 39.20 -23.90 -21.13
CA ILE A 294 38.39 -24.74 -20.25
C ILE A 294 37.47 -23.83 -19.44
N GLU A 295 36.16 -24.01 -19.61
CA GLU A 295 35.16 -23.26 -18.84
C GLU A 295 34.50 -24.16 -17.78
N PHE A 296 34.46 -23.69 -16.54
CA PHE A 296 33.92 -24.40 -15.39
C PHE A 296 32.61 -23.76 -14.92
N TYR A 297 31.51 -24.51 -15.00
CA TYR A 297 30.18 -24.06 -14.58
C TYR A 297 29.71 -24.81 -13.35
N TYR A 298 29.14 -24.12 -12.36
CA TYR A 298 28.57 -24.76 -11.18
C TYR A 298 27.04 -24.79 -11.25
N TYR A 299 26.43 -25.95 -10.99
CA TYR A 299 24.97 -26.10 -10.95
C TYR A 299 24.52 -26.25 -9.49
N PRO A 300 24.01 -25.20 -8.83
CA PRO A 300 23.73 -25.22 -7.40
C PRO A 300 22.65 -26.25 -7.00
N ASN A 301 21.66 -26.47 -7.87
CA ASN A 301 20.57 -27.40 -7.60
C ASN A 301 20.98 -28.87 -7.78
N LEU A 302 21.95 -29.14 -8.65
CA LEU A 302 22.54 -30.46 -8.86
C LEU A 302 23.78 -30.70 -7.98
N LYS A 303 24.32 -29.63 -7.40
CA LYS A 303 25.57 -29.58 -6.63
C LYS A 303 26.77 -30.18 -7.37
N ILE A 304 26.86 -29.98 -8.68
CA ILE A 304 27.97 -30.48 -9.52
C ILE A 304 28.63 -29.32 -10.27
N VAL A 305 29.91 -29.49 -10.59
CA VAL A 305 30.64 -28.64 -11.54
C VAL A 305 30.71 -29.34 -12.90
N THR A 306 30.49 -28.64 -14.00
CA THR A 306 30.72 -29.17 -15.34
C THR A 306 31.87 -28.43 -16.01
N VAL A 307 32.49 -29.11 -16.97
CA VAL A 307 33.65 -28.63 -17.71
C VAL A 307 33.31 -28.59 -19.19
N LEU A 308 33.46 -27.42 -19.80
CA LEU A 308 33.34 -27.22 -21.24
C LEU A 308 34.75 -26.98 -21.83
N PRO A 309 35.36 -28.00 -22.46
CA PRO A 309 36.65 -27.85 -23.12
C PRO A 309 36.53 -27.34 -24.55
N LEU A 310 37.46 -26.50 -24.97
CA LEU A 310 37.59 -25.93 -26.31
C LEU A 310 39.06 -25.99 -26.73
N LEU A 311 39.42 -26.90 -27.64
CA LEU A 311 40.78 -26.99 -28.18
C LEU A 311 40.80 -26.39 -29.58
N ASN A 312 41.50 -25.27 -29.77
CA ASN A 312 41.49 -24.49 -31.02
C ASN A 312 40.04 -24.25 -31.51
N ASP A 313 39.17 -23.84 -30.59
CA ASP A 313 37.72 -23.62 -30.79
C ASP A 313 36.87 -24.87 -31.12
N SER A 314 37.46 -26.08 -31.06
CA SER A 314 36.74 -27.35 -31.23
C SER A 314 36.43 -28.01 -29.89
N PHE A 315 35.13 -28.16 -29.60
CA PHE A 315 34.63 -28.86 -28.41
C PHE A 315 34.96 -30.36 -28.43
N GLU A 316 34.77 -31.04 -29.57
CA GLU A 316 34.98 -32.49 -29.67
C GLU A 316 36.43 -32.89 -29.40
N ASN A 317 37.38 -32.09 -29.90
CA ASN A 317 38.79 -32.36 -29.70
C ASN A 317 39.20 -32.12 -28.24
N GLY A 318 38.68 -31.05 -27.62
CA GLY A 318 38.88 -30.78 -26.20
C GLY A 318 38.27 -31.84 -25.30
N GLN A 319 37.10 -32.38 -25.68
CA GLN A 319 36.44 -33.46 -24.96
C GLN A 319 37.24 -34.77 -24.98
N LYS A 320 37.70 -35.20 -26.17
CA LYS A 320 38.54 -36.41 -26.30
C LYS A 320 39.82 -36.30 -25.47
N LEU A 321 40.39 -35.11 -25.36
CA LEU A 321 41.56 -34.86 -24.52
C LEU A 321 41.25 -35.10 -23.03
N LEU A 322 40.14 -34.57 -22.53
CA LEU A 322 39.76 -34.70 -21.12
C LEU A 322 39.27 -36.11 -20.75
N GLU A 323 38.59 -36.82 -21.66
CA GLU A 323 38.17 -38.23 -21.45
C GLU A 323 39.37 -39.18 -21.29
N ASN A 324 40.52 -38.86 -21.87
CA ASN A 324 41.73 -39.67 -21.75
C ASN A 324 42.46 -39.52 -20.40
N LEU A 325 42.07 -38.55 -19.55
CA LEU A 325 42.71 -38.31 -18.25
C LEU A 325 42.44 -39.44 -17.24
N ASP A 326 41.24 -40.02 -17.31
CA ASP A 326 40.82 -41.16 -16.52
C ASP A 326 39.90 -42.05 -17.34
N LYS A 327 40.36 -43.28 -17.64
CA LYS A 327 39.61 -44.27 -18.43
C LYS A 327 38.26 -44.65 -17.79
N THR A 328 38.08 -44.37 -16.50
CA THR A 328 36.87 -44.69 -15.74
C THR A 328 35.87 -43.53 -15.65
N ASP A 329 36.19 -42.36 -16.22
CA ASP A 329 35.41 -41.14 -16.10
C ASP A 329 35.12 -40.49 -17.46
N THR A 330 33.98 -40.85 -18.04
CA THR A 330 33.52 -40.32 -19.34
C THR A 330 32.72 -39.01 -19.22
N GLY A 331 32.41 -38.59 -17.98
CA GLY A 331 31.57 -37.42 -17.70
C GLY A 331 30.11 -37.56 -18.14
N LEU A 332 29.62 -38.77 -18.45
CA LEU A 332 28.23 -39.04 -18.84
C LEU A 332 27.32 -39.37 -17.66
N ILE A 333 27.89 -39.71 -16.51
CA ILE A 333 27.18 -40.10 -15.29
C ILE A 333 27.34 -38.99 -14.26
N THR A 334 26.27 -38.65 -13.54
CA THR A 334 26.32 -37.66 -12.45
C THR A 334 27.20 -38.18 -11.30
N PRO A 335 28.24 -37.44 -10.87
CA PRO A 335 29.03 -37.81 -9.70
C PRO A 335 28.23 -37.79 -8.40
N ASN A 336 27.15 -36.98 -8.34
CA ASN A 336 26.30 -36.87 -7.17
C ASN A 336 25.11 -37.85 -7.25
N LEU A 337 25.10 -38.87 -6.40
CA LEU A 337 24.04 -39.88 -6.32
C LEU A 337 22.68 -39.29 -5.94
N SER A 338 22.64 -38.16 -5.22
CA SER A 338 21.37 -37.50 -4.89
C SER A 338 20.60 -37.06 -6.13
N ASN A 339 21.30 -36.77 -7.24
CA ASN A 339 20.66 -36.35 -8.49
C ASN A 339 19.81 -37.46 -9.11
N ASN A 340 20.15 -38.74 -8.87
CA ASN A 340 19.35 -39.87 -9.31
C ASN A 340 17.96 -39.88 -8.62
N PHE A 341 17.86 -39.42 -7.37
CA PHE A 341 16.58 -39.31 -6.67
C PHE A 341 15.77 -38.10 -7.12
N ILE A 342 16.45 -36.99 -7.46
CA ILE A 342 15.80 -35.81 -8.03
C ILE A 342 15.09 -36.23 -9.33
N SER A 343 15.76 -37.00 -10.21
CA SER A 343 15.17 -37.50 -11.46
C SER A 343 13.94 -38.39 -11.25
N LYS A 344 13.99 -39.28 -10.25
CA LYS A 344 12.88 -40.19 -9.90
C LYS A 344 11.63 -39.46 -9.44
N ASN A 345 11.79 -38.36 -8.69
CA ASN A 345 10.66 -37.53 -8.26
C ASN A 345 9.93 -36.85 -9.45
N TYR A 346 10.56 -36.79 -10.62
CA TYR A 346 9.97 -36.27 -11.86
C TYR A 346 9.60 -37.36 -12.87
N GLY A 347 9.57 -38.63 -12.45
CA GLY A 347 9.05 -39.74 -13.28
C GLY A 347 10.03 -40.31 -14.31
N LYS A 348 11.35 -40.08 -14.16
CA LYS A 348 12.38 -40.73 -14.97
C LYS A 348 13.13 -41.80 -14.18
N ASP A 349 13.41 -42.94 -14.83
CA ASP A 349 14.07 -44.10 -14.22
C ASP A 349 15.57 -43.86 -13.93
N SER A 350 16.22 -42.97 -14.68
CA SER A 350 17.62 -42.60 -14.51
C SER A 350 17.89 -41.13 -14.84
N PHE A 351 18.92 -40.55 -14.23
CA PHE A 351 19.40 -39.20 -14.51
C PHE A 351 20.38 -39.27 -15.68
N ASN A 352 19.91 -39.02 -16.90
CA ASN A 352 20.78 -38.92 -18.07
C ASN A 352 21.14 -37.45 -18.32
N LEU A 353 22.44 -37.16 -18.43
CA LEU A 353 22.93 -35.80 -18.63
C LEU A 353 22.73 -35.28 -20.05
N ASP A 354 22.72 -36.16 -21.04
CA ASP A 354 22.51 -35.77 -22.44
C ASP A 354 21.11 -35.18 -22.66
N ASP A 355 20.12 -35.62 -21.88
CA ASP A 355 18.76 -35.09 -21.89
C ASP A 355 18.67 -33.65 -21.35
N LEU A 356 19.59 -33.28 -20.46
CA LEU A 356 19.55 -32.02 -19.72
C LEU A 356 20.27 -30.87 -20.43
N LYS A 357 21.00 -31.17 -21.53
CA LYS A 357 21.74 -30.19 -22.34
C LYS A 357 22.54 -29.19 -21.48
N LEU A 358 23.26 -29.72 -20.49
CA LEU A 358 24.15 -28.92 -19.64
C LEU A 358 25.32 -28.37 -20.46
N TYR A 359 25.85 -27.22 -20.06
CA TYR A 359 27.14 -26.75 -20.59
C TYR A 359 28.27 -27.64 -20.09
N GLY A 360 28.85 -28.44 -20.97
CA GLY A 360 29.96 -29.31 -20.64
C GLY A 360 29.56 -30.57 -19.86
N ARG A 361 30.56 -31.30 -19.35
CA ARG A 361 30.37 -32.58 -18.66
C ARG A 361 30.89 -32.54 -17.21
N PRO A 362 30.21 -33.19 -16.25
CA PRO A 362 30.66 -33.25 -14.86
C PRO A 362 31.63 -34.41 -14.63
N TYR A 363 32.88 -34.20 -14.98
CA TYR A 363 33.93 -35.15 -14.63
C TYR A 363 34.12 -35.23 -13.10
N LYS A 364 34.45 -36.41 -12.59
CA LYS A 364 34.80 -36.67 -11.18
C LYS A 364 36.03 -35.90 -10.76
N TRP A 365 37.04 -35.82 -11.63
CA TRP A 365 38.26 -35.04 -11.36
C TRP A 365 37.94 -33.54 -11.18
N ALA A 366 36.98 -33.00 -11.94
CA ALA A 366 36.58 -31.60 -11.84
C ALA A 366 35.91 -31.32 -10.49
N GLN A 367 35.08 -32.25 -10.00
CA GLN A 367 34.50 -32.15 -8.65
C GLN A 367 35.61 -32.07 -7.61
N PHE A 368 36.59 -32.96 -7.71
CA PHE A 368 37.69 -33.07 -6.76
C PHE A 368 38.51 -31.77 -6.67
N ILE A 369 38.91 -31.17 -7.81
CA ILE A 369 39.68 -29.91 -7.80
C ILE A 369 38.86 -28.75 -7.21
N THR A 370 37.54 -28.77 -7.39
CA THR A 370 36.64 -27.75 -6.81
C THR A 370 36.29 -27.98 -5.34
N GLY A 371 36.86 -29.01 -4.70
CA GLY A 371 36.60 -29.36 -3.31
C GLY A 371 35.28 -30.10 -3.07
N LEU A 372 34.58 -30.51 -4.13
CA LEU A 372 33.41 -31.37 -4.03
C LEU A 372 33.85 -32.84 -3.96
N SER A 373 33.48 -33.52 -2.87
CA SER A 373 33.76 -34.93 -2.66
C SER A 373 32.46 -35.73 -2.65
N PHE A 374 32.37 -36.70 -3.55
CA PHE A 374 31.23 -37.61 -3.65
C PHE A 374 31.65 -39.03 -3.26
N LEU A 375 30.73 -39.77 -2.67
CA LEU A 375 30.96 -41.17 -2.35
C LEU A 375 31.01 -41.99 -3.65
N PRO A 376 31.96 -42.94 -3.77
CA PRO A 376 32.01 -43.84 -4.92
C PRO A 376 30.79 -44.76 -4.94
N GLU A 377 30.37 -45.18 -6.13
CA GLU A 377 29.33 -46.20 -6.29
C GLU A 377 29.88 -47.57 -5.85
N ILE A 378 29.35 -48.09 -4.75
CA ILE A 378 29.67 -49.43 -4.26
C ILE A 378 28.62 -50.38 -4.81
N THR A 379 28.99 -51.22 -5.77
CA THR A 379 28.11 -52.27 -6.30
C THR A 379 28.04 -53.46 -5.34
N GLN A 380 27.00 -54.30 -5.48
CA GLN A 380 26.88 -55.54 -4.69
C GLN A 380 28.00 -56.55 -4.97
N GLU A 381 28.64 -56.44 -6.14
CA GLU A 381 29.80 -57.25 -6.52
C GLU A 381 31.06 -56.76 -5.80
N ASN A 382 31.26 -55.44 -5.71
CA ASN A 382 32.34 -54.82 -4.93
C ASN A 382 32.26 -55.18 -3.44
N MET A 383 31.05 -55.33 -2.89
CA MET A 383 30.86 -55.78 -1.50
C MET A 383 31.25 -57.24 -1.24
N LYS A 384 31.31 -58.08 -2.28
CA LYS A 384 31.66 -59.51 -2.18
C LYS A 384 33.15 -59.76 -2.36
N ASP A 385 33.87 -58.82 -2.98
CA ASP A 385 35.32 -58.91 -3.15
C ASP A 385 36.03 -58.46 -1.87
N LYS A 386 36.73 -59.40 -1.22
CA LYS A 386 37.48 -59.14 0.02
C LYS A 386 38.70 -58.23 -0.19
N ASN A 387 39.11 -58.04 -1.44
CA ASN A 387 40.21 -57.17 -1.82
C ASN A 387 39.72 -55.82 -2.38
N PHE A 388 38.41 -55.56 -2.38
CA PHE A 388 37.88 -54.27 -2.82
C PHE A 388 38.25 -53.18 -1.82
N HIS A 389 39.19 -52.32 -2.21
CA HIS A 389 39.46 -51.09 -1.50
C HIS A 389 38.50 -50.01 -2.02
N ILE A 390 37.71 -49.43 -1.10
CA ILE A 390 36.76 -48.33 -1.38
C ILE A 390 37.43 -47.13 -2.09
N HIS A 391 38.76 -47.07 -2.09
CA HIS A 391 39.57 -46.01 -2.64
C HIS A 391 40.62 -46.52 -3.64
N ASP A 392 40.20 -47.12 -4.75
CA ASP A 392 41.10 -47.33 -5.91
C ASP A 392 41.35 -46.03 -6.71
N PHE A 393 40.63 -44.96 -6.39
CA PHE A 393 41.03 -43.61 -6.77
C PHE A 393 42.24 -43.22 -5.92
N LYS A 394 43.46 -43.54 -6.36
CA LYS A 394 44.66 -42.88 -5.84
C LYS A 394 44.47 -41.39 -6.13
N PRO A 395 44.23 -40.53 -5.12
CA PRO A 395 43.92 -39.14 -5.39
C PRO A 395 45.14 -38.50 -6.03
N LYS A 396 45.06 -38.25 -7.34
CA LYS A 396 45.97 -37.33 -7.99
C LYS A 396 45.72 -35.98 -7.30
N THR A 397 46.77 -35.32 -6.85
CA THR A 397 46.65 -33.95 -6.34
C THR A 397 46.07 -33.05 -7.44
N SER A 398 45.41 -31.95 -7.06
CA SER A 398 44.89 -30.94 -8.01
C SER A 398 45.95 -30.58 -9.07
N HIS A 399 47.15 -30.30 -8.61
CA HIS A 399 48.35 -30.05 -9.39
C HIS A 399 48.69 -31.14 -10.40
N LYS A 400 48.64 -32.42 -10.00
CA LYS A 400 48.94 -33.54 -10.89
C LYS A 400 47.90 -33.65 -12.01
N ILE A 401 46.63 -33.40 -11.71
CA ILE A 401 45.57 -33.39 -12.72
C ILE A 401 45.80 -32.24 -13.71
N LEU A 402 46.13 -31.04 -13.23
CA LEU A 402 46.45 -29.91 -14.09
C LEU A 402 47.69 -30.19 -14.96
N PHE A 403 48.73 -30.82 -14.41
CA PHE A 403 49.89 -31.26 -15.19
C PHE A 403 49.54 -32.31 -16.25
N ASP A 404 48.67 -33.28 -15.93
CA ASP A 404 48.22 -34.28 -16.89
C ASP A 404 47.42 -33.63 -18.04
N ILE A 405 46.62 -32.61 -17.74
CA ILE A 405 45.93 -31.78 -18.76
C ILE A 405 46.95 -31.04 -19.64
N ILE A 406 47.97 -30.43 -19.04
CA ILE A 406 49.02 -29.74 -19.82
C ILE A 406 49.84 -30.70 -20.66
N ASN A 407 50.15 -31.89 -20.14
CA ASN A 407 50.97 -32.87 -20.84
C ASN A 407 50.21 -33.58 -21.96
N SER A 408 48.88 -33.58 -21.91
CA SER A 408 48.03 -34.10 -22.98
C SER A 408 47.78 -33.09 -24.12
N LEU A 409 48.15 -31.81 -23.92
CA LEU A 409 48.29 -30.78 -24.95
C LEU A 409 49.66 -30.82 -25.64
#